data_AF-A0A412E0J1-F1
#
_entry.id   AF-A0A412E0J1-F1
#
_cell.length_a   1.000
_cell.length_b   1.000
_cell.length_c   1.000
_cell.angle_alpha   90.00
_cell.angle_beta   90.00
_cell.angle_gamma   90.00
#
_symmetry.space_group_name_H-M   'P 1'
#
loop_
_entity.id
_entity.type
_entity.pdbx_description
1 polymer ?
#
loop_
_entity_poly.entity_id
_entity_poly.type
_entity_poly.pdbx_seq_one_letter_code
_entity_poly.pdbx_strand_id
1 'polypeptide(L)'
;MNRYMDWELYEEPPEGFSIDKHTGSPLFGYDFFTNGKSVLKGQKRVLVKANIPANDVAVNHPTSKMQKPKSKEPKQDPMINRNVRQRVNVFARERFKVKLLQEIEFDLMVCQLEGWSMGSYVCEIKQLIDDIFQKMTKEMNKTVL
;
A
#
# COMPACT_ATOMS: atom_id res chain seq x y z
N MET A 1 22.49 -16.96 -22.89
CA MET A 1 21.09 -16.64 -22.58
C MET A 1 21.08 -15.62 -21.46
N ASN A 2 20.51 -14.43 -21.71
CA ASN A 2 20.37 -13.42 -20.67
C ASN A 2 19.21 -13.82 -19.74
N ARG A 3 19.43 -13.69 -18.44
CA ARG A 3 18.43 -13.97 -17.41
C ARG A 3 18.34 -12.78 -16.47
N TYR A 4 17.13 -12.48 -16.02
CA TYR A 4 16.88 -11.57 -14.90
C TYR A 4 16.30 -12.41 -13.76
N MET A 5 17.06 -12.52 -12.67
CA MET A 5 16.80 -13.53 -11.64
C MET A 5 16.69 -14.92 -12.29
N ASP A 6 15.58 -15.62 -12.07
CA ASP A 6 15.32 -16.94 -12.64
C ASP A 6 14.52 -16.91 -13.95
N TRP A 7 14.20 -15.71 -14.49
CA TRP A 7 13.45 -15.57 -15.74
C TRP A 7 14.38 -15.36 -16.93
N GLU A 8 14.13 -16.14 -18.00
CA GLU A 8 14.78 -15.95 -19.29
C GLU A 8 14.27 -14.68 -19.99
N LEU A 9 15.21 -13.93 -20.57
CA LEU A 9 14.92 -12.72 -21.34
C LEU A 9 14.92 -13.02 -22.83
N TYR A 10 13.89 -12.56 -23.53
CA TYR A 10 13.76 -12.65 -24.98
C TYR A 10 13.49 -11.27 -25.58
N GLU A 11 13.98 -11.02 -26.79
CA GLU A 11 13.61 -9.82 -27.55
C GLU A 11 12.22 -9.97 -28.19
N GLU A 12 11.87 -11.18 -28.64
CA GLU A 12 10.58 -11.54 -29.22
C GLU A 12 9.97 -12.75 -28.50
N PRO A 13 8.63 -12.88 -28.46
CA PRO A 13 7.99 -13.97 -27.74
C PRO A 13 8.28 -15.33 -28.38
N PRO A 14 8.69 -16.35 -27.60
CA PRO A 14 8.84 -17.71 -28.11
C PRO A 14 7.53 -18.28 -28.65
N GLU A 15 7.63 -19.25 -29.56
CA GLU A 15 6.45 -19.89 -30.14
C GLU A 15 5.55 -20.52 -29.07
N GLY A 16 4.24 -20.27 -29.17
CA GLY A 16 3.25 -20.76 -28.21
C GLY A 16 3.19 -20.00 -26.88
N PHE A 17 3.99 -18.93 -26.71
CA PHE A 17 3.90 -18.05 -25.56
C PHE A 17 3.03 -16.82 -25.86
N SER A 18 2.28 -16.36 -24.86
CA SER A 18 1.39 -15.20 -24.95
C SER A 18 1.48 -14.33 -23.69
N ILE A 19 1.15 -13.04 -23.83
CA ILE A 19 1.28 -12.06 -22.74
C ILE A 19 0.41 -12.42 -21.52
N ASP A 20 1.02 -12.37 -20.33
CA ASP A 20 0.34 -12.56 -19.06
C ASP A 20 -0.33 -11.25 -18.63
N LYS A 21 -1.64 -11.14 -18.87
CA LYS A 21 -2.41 -9.91 -18.56
C LYS A 21 -2.71 -9.73 -17.07
N HIS A 22 -2.39 -10.72 -16.24
CA HIS A 22 -2.78 -10.73 -14.82
C HIS A 22 -1.65 -10.29 -13.89
N THR A 23 -0.44 -10.07 -14.41
CA THR A 23 0.73 -9.74 -13.59
C THR A 23 1.66 -8.79 -14.32
N GLY A 24 2.16 -7.78 -13.61
CA GLY A 24 3.15 -6.84 -14.14
C GLY A 24 4.56 -7.41 -14.12
N SER A 25 5.43 -6.92 -15.01
CA SER A 25 6.83 -7.31 -15.05
C SER A 25 7.63 -6.64 -13.91
N PRO A 26 8.55 -7.37 -13.25
CA PRO A 26 9.51 -6.82 -12.30
C PRO A 26 10.70 -6.11 -12.98
N LEU A 27 10.83 -6.22 -14.31
CA LEU A 27 11.91 -5.63 -15.09
C LEU A 27 11.35 -4.56 -16.03
N PHE A 28 11.83 -3.33 -15.87
CA PHE A 28 11.40 -2.19 -16.69
C PHE A 28 11.71 -2.44 -18.17
N GLY A 29 10.72 -2.18 -19.03
CA GLY A 29 10.83 -2.40 -20.48
C GLY A 29 10.64 -3.84 -20.95
N TYR A 30 10.15 -4.72 -20.07
CA TYR A 30 9.80 -6.10 -20.38
C TYR A 30 8.39 -6.41 -19.91
N ASP A 31 7.72 -7.35 -20.56
CA ASP A 31 6.42 -7.91 -20.18
C ASP A 31 6.55 -9.41 -19.94
N PHE A 32 5.69 -9.96 -19.09
CA PHE A 32 5.64 -11.40 -18.87
C PHE A 32 4.87 -12.12 -19.97
N PHE A 33 5.41 -13.23 -20.43
CA PHE A 33 4.78 -14.15 -21.36
C PHE A 33 4.71 -15.55 -20.75
N THR A 34 3.63 -16.27 -21.03
CA THR A 34 3.43 -17.65 -20.54
C THR A 34 3.07 -18.59 -21.67
N ASN A 35 3.41 -19.87 -21.50
CA ASN A 35 3.06 -20.96 -22.42
C ASN A 35 1.58 -21.40 -22.36
N GLY A 36 0.69 -20.59 -21.78
CA GLY A 36 -0.75 -20.84 -21.70
C GLY A 36 -1.19 -21.99 -20.77
N LYS A 37 -0.26 -22.63 -20.03
CA LYS A 37 -0.60 -23.68 -19.05
C LYS A 37 -0.92 -23.08 -17.68
N SER A 38 -1.68 -23.81 -16.87
CA SER A 38 -1.90 -23.49 -15.45
C SER A 38 -0.61 -23.70 -14.65
N VAL A 39 -0.40 -22.93 -13.57
CA VAL A 39 0.74 -23.05 -12.64
C VAL A 39 0.95 -24.50 -12.20
N LEU A 40 -0.14 -25.17 -11.82
CA LEU A 40 -0.12 -26.57 -11.37
C LEU A 40 0.16 -27.59 -12.49
N LYS A 41 0.09 -27.16 -13.76
CA LYS A 41 0.31 -28.00 -14.95
C LYS A 41 1.56 -27.58 -15.74
N GLY A 42 2.55 -27.00 -15.05
CA GLY A 42 3.84 -26.65 -15.65
C GLY A 42 3.78 -25.38 -16.48
N GLN A 43 3.10 -24.35 -15.98
CA GLN A 43 3.23 -23.00 -16.54
C GLN A 43 4.70 -22.60 -16.54
N LYS A 44 5.18 -22.11 -17.68
CA LYS A 44 6.47 -21.45 -17.79
C LYS A 44 6.21 -19.97 -18.06
N ARG A 45 6.97 -19.11 -17.39
CA ARG A 45 6.91 -17.66 -17.55
C ARG A 45 8.29 -17.15 -17.97
N VAL A 46 8.31 -16.25 -18.94
CA VAL A 46 9.53 -15.61 -19.47
C VAL A 46 9.30 -14.11 -19.59
N LEU A 47 10.36 -13.33 -19.66
CA LEU A 47 10.30 -11.88 -19.88
C LEU A 47 10.63 -11.57 -21.32
N VAL A 48 9.76 -10.85 -22.00
CA VAL A 48 9.94 -10.44 -23.39
C VAL A 48 10.01 -8.91 -23.45
N LYS A 49 10.94 -8.36 -24.21
CA LYS A 49 11.10 -6.91 -24.32
C LYS A 49 9.81 -6.27 -24.84
N ALA A 50 9.29 -5.32 -24.07
CA ALA A 50 8.11 -4.58 -24.47
C ALA A 50 8.49 -3.70 -25.66
N ASN A 51 7.71 -3.78 -26.74
CA ASN A 51 7.88 -2.90 -27.89
C ASN A 51 7.33 -1.53 -27.49
N ILE A 52 8.13 -0.74 -26.75
CA ILE A 52 7.78 0.62 -26.34
C ILE A 52 7.94 1.50 -27.59
N PRO A 53 6.85 2.01 -28.20
CA PRO A 53 6.99 3.05 -29.22
C PRO A 53 7.75 4.22 -28.59
N ALA A 54 8.73 4.79 -29.30
CA ALA A 54 9.63 5.85 -28.80
C ALA A 54 8.94 7.16 -28.36
N ASN A 55 7.60 7.20 -28.27
CA ASN A 55 6.79 8.28 -27.73
C ASN A 55 5.90 7.89 -26.53
N ASP A 56 5.99 6.65 -26.02
CA ASP A 56 5.13 6.13 -24.94
C ASP A 56 5.90 5.80 -23.65
N VAL A 57 6.84 6.67 -23.23
CA VAL A 57 7.18 6.78 -21.80
C VAL A 57 6.12 7.64 -21.10
N ALA A 58 4.87 7.21 -21.24
CA ALA A 58 3.73 7.66 -20.47
C ALA A 58 2.82 6.44 -20.33
N VAL A 59 3.05 5.63 -19.29
CA VAL A 59 2.15 4.53 -18.93
C VAL A 59 0.84 5.16 -18.46
N ASN A 60 -0.13 5.15 -19.37
CA ASN A 60 -1.52 5.50 -19.17
C ASN A 60 -2.24 4.41 -18.36
N HIS A 61 -3.02 4.82 -17.34
CA HIS A 61 -4.31 4.18 -17.03
C HIS A 61 -5.44 4.95 -17.78
N PRO A 62 -6.63 4.35 -18.00
CA PRO A 62 -7.30 4.25 -19.30
C PRO A 62 -7.99 5.52 -19.82
N THR A 63 -8.00 5.65 -21.15
CA THR A 63 -8.68 6.68 -21.94
C THR A 63 -10.20 6.45 -21.99
N SER A 64 -10.94 7.15 -21.13
CA SER A 64 -12.30 7.56 -21.46
C SER A 64 -12.23 8.80 -22.36
N LYS A 65 -13.00 8.76 -23.45
CA LYS A 65 -13.04 9.70 -24.58
C LYS A 65 -12.68 11.14 -24.22
N MET A 66 -11.60 11.64 -24.82
CA MET A 66 -11.08 12.99 -24.64
C MET A 66 -12.00 14.00 -25.36
N GLN A 67 -13.01 14.51 -24.65
CA GLN A 67 -13.46 15.87 -24.89
C GLN A 67 -12.26 16.78 -24.58
N LYS A 68 -11.89 17.65 -25.52
CA LYS A 68 -10.83 18.67 -25.34
C LYS A 68 -10.93 19.27 -23.93
N PRO A 69 -9.90 19.14 -23.07
CA PRO A 69 -9.92 19.88 -21.82
C PRO A 69 -9.75 21.35 -22.18
N LYS A 70 -10.81 22.14 -21.95
CA LYS A 70 -10.64 23.55 -21.58
C LYS A 70 -9.53 23.58 -20.54
N SER A 71 -8.53 24.44 -20.73
CA SER A 71 -7.41 24.69 -19.82
C SER A 71 -7.84 24.45 -18.37
N LYS A 72 -7.49 23.29 -17.82
CA LYS A 72 -7.79 22.99 -16.42
C LYS A 72 -6.81 23.82 -15.62
N GLU A 73 -7.34 24.76 -14.86
CA GLU A 73 -6.62 25.45 -13.81
C GLU A 73 -5.80 24.45 -12.98
N PRO A 74 -4.67 24.89 -12.38
CA PRO A 74 -3.82 24.02 -11.57
C PRO A 74 -4.68 23.23 -10.59
N LYS A 75 -4.68 21.89 -10.69
CA LYS A 75 -5.40 21.05 -9.72
C LYS A 75 -4.78 21.32 -8.36
N GLN A 76 -5.47 22.10 -7.54
CA GLN A 76 -5.06 22.34 -6.17
C GLN A 76 -4.95 21.00 -5.44
N ASP A 77 -3.88 20.83 -4.67
CA ASP A 77 -3.70 19.66 -3.79
C ASP A 77 -4.97 19.47 -2.94
N PRO A 78 -5.61 18.29 -2.96
CA PRO A 78 -6.79 17.99 -2.15
C PRO A 78 -6.60 18.26 -0.65
N MET A 79 -5.35 18.22 -0.14
CA MET A 79 -5.02 18.59 1.23
C MET A 79 -5.08 20.10 1.50
N ILE A 80 -5.21 20.97 0.51
CA ILE A 80 -5.47 22.40 0.73
C ILE A 80 -6.86 22.57 1.37
N ASN A 81 -7.83 21.74 0.95
CA ASN A 81 -9.21 21.80 1.44
C ASN A 81 -9.30 21.33 2.91
N ARG A 82 -9.74 22.24 3.80
CA ARG A 82 -9.90 21.99 5.24
C ARG A 82 -10.85 20.81 5.52
N ASN A 83 -11.97 20.70 4.80
CA ASN A 83 -12.95 19.64 5.02
C ASN A 83 -12.39 18.27 4.61
N VAL A 84 -11.61 18.22 3.54
CA VAL A 84 -10.91 16.99 3.12
C VAL A 84 -9.89 16.56 4.17
N ARG A 85 -9.05 17.49 4.66
CA ARG A 85 -8.09 17.22 5.74
C ARG A 85 -8.75 16.71 7.01
N GLN A 86 -9.84 17.35 7.44
CA GLN A 86 -10.57 16.94 8.64
C GLN A 86 -11.11 15.51 8.50
N ARG A 87 -11.73 15.18 7.36
CA ARG A 87 -12.26 13.83 7.11
C ARG A 87 -11.17 12.77 7.08
N VAL A 88 -10.04 13.05 6.42
CA VAL A 88 -8.88 12.13 6.38
C VAL A 88 -8.31 11.93 7.78
N ASN A 89 -8.19 13.00 8.57
CA ASN A 89 -7.71 12.91 9.95
C ASN A 89 -8.66 12.11 10.86
N VAL A 90 -9.98 12.29 10.73
CA VAL A 90 -10.96 11.47 11.46
C VAL A 90 -10.78 10.00 11.09
N PHE A 91 -10.71 9.69 9.80
CA PHE A 91 -10.52 8.32 9.34
C PHE A 91 -9.20 7.72 9.86
N ALA A 92 -8.10 8.47 9.81
CA ALA A 92 -6.81 8.04 10.34
C ALA A 92 -6.88 7.76 11.84
N ARG A 93 -7.55 8.61 12.62
CA ARG A 93 -7.76 8.43 14.06
C ARG A 93 -8.57 7.17 14.35
N GLU A 94 -9.69 6.96 13.66
CA GLU A 94 -10.50 5.76 13.87
C GLU A 94 -9.74 4.48 13.51
N ARG A 95 -9.02 4.50 12.38
CA ARG A 95 -8.18 3.35 11.98
C ARG A 95 -7.08 3.06 13.00
N PHE A 96 -6.48 4.10 13.58
CA PHE A 96 -5.45 3.94 14.58
C PHE A 96 -6.01 3.36 15.88
N LYS A 97 -7.19 3.81 16.35
CA LYS A 97 -7.86 3.25 17.53
C LYS A 97 -8.09 1.74 17.39
N VAL A 98 -8.59 1.31 16.23
CA VAL A 98 -8.81 -0.13 15.96
C VAL A 98 -7.50 -0.91 16.06
N LYS A 99 -6.42 -0.42 15.44
CA LYS A 99 -5.11 -1.08 15.54
C LYS A 99 -4.61 -1.15 16.98
N LEU A 100 -4.72 -0.06 17.73
CA LEU A 100 -4.29 -0.03 19.14
C LEU A 100 -5.04 -1.06 19.97
N LEU A 101 -6.36 -1.20 19.77
CA LEU A 101 -7.17 -2.20 20.45
C LEU A 101 -6.77 -3.63 20.08
N GLN A 102 -6.48 -3.89 18.79
CA GLN A 102 -6.03 -5.21 18.34
C GLN A 102 -4.71 -5.64 19.01
N GLU A 103 -3.76 -4.72 19.17
CA GLU A 103 -2.50 -5.01 19.87
C GLU A 103 -2.74 -5.29 21.37
N ILE A 104 -3.62 -4.53 22.02
CA ILE A 104 -4.00 -4.75 23.44
C ILE A 104 -4.71 -6.11 23.60
N GLU A 105 -5.62 -6.46 22.69
CA GLU A 105 -6.33 -7.74 22.69
C GLU A 105 -5.35 -8.92 22.54
N PHE A 106 -4.39 -8.80 21.63
CA PHE A 106 -3.35 -9.82 21.47
C PHE A 106 -2.57 -10.03 22.78
N ASP A 107 -2.14 -8.95 23.43
CA ASP A 107 -1.36 -9.06 24.66
C ASP A 107 -2.19 -9.58 25.85
N LEU A 108 -3.50 -9.29 25.88
CA LEU A 108 -4.43 -9.91 26.82
C LEU A 108 -4.52 -11.42 26.62
N MET A 109 -4.49 -11.90 25.37
CA MET A 109 -4.41 -13.34 25.09
C MET A 109 -3.09 -13.94 25.60
N VAL A 110 -1.97 -13.23 25.44
CA VAL A 110 -0.67 -13.65 26.00
C VAL A 110 -0.74 -13.73 27.52
N CYS A 111 -1.30 -12.70 28.18
CA CYS A 111 -1.51 -12.70 29.63
C CYS A 111 -2.31 -13.93 30.07
N GLN A 112 -3.37 -14.29 29.35
CA GLN A 112 -4.17 -15.47 29.65
C GLN A 112 -3.37 -16.77 29.50
N LEU A 113 -2.55 -16.89 28.46
CA LEU A 113 -1.71 -18.08 28.22
C LEU A 113 -0.62 -18.25 29.28
N GLU A 114 -0.02 -17.14 29.72
CA GLU A 114 1.08 -17.15 30.70
C GLU A 114 0.59 -17.10 32.16
N GLY A 115 -0.73 -17.01 32.38
CA GLY A 115 -1.34 -16.95 33.71
C GLY A 115 -1.17 -15.60 34.41
N TRP A 116 -0.95 -14.53 33.65
CA TRP A 116 -0.83 -13.17 34.17
C TRP A 116 -2.19 -12.50 34.35
N SER A 117 -2.26 -11.53 35.25
CA SER A 117 -3.50 -10.78 35.50
C SER A 117 -3.79 -9.80 34.36
N MET A 118 -4.74 -10.16 33.49
CA MET A 118 -5.29 -9.27 32.47
C MET A 118 -5.79 -7.94 33.07
N GLY A 119 -6.36 -7.99 34.28
CA GLY A 119 -6.83 -6.78 34.98
C GLY A 119 -5.70 -5.83 35.36
N SER A 120 -4.55 -6.36 35.80
CA SER A 120 -3.35 -5.55 36.05
C SER A 120 -2.87 -4.87 34.77
N TYR A 121 -2.77 -5.64 33.69
CA TYR A 121 -2.32 -5.13 32.40
C TYR A 121 -3.20 -3.97 31.89
N VAL A 122 -4.53 -4.11 31.92
CA VAL A 122 -5.44 -3.02 31.51
C VAL A 122 -5.26 -1.78 32.38
N CYS A 123 -5.04 -1.95 33.69
CA CYS A 123 -4.77 -0.83 34.59
C CYS A 123 -3.45 -0.12 34.26
N GLU A 124 -2.40 -0.86 33.89
CA GLU A 124 -1.12 -0.30 33.46
C GLU A 124 -1.27 0.52 32.16
N ILE A 125 -1.98 -0.01 31.16
CA ILE A 125 -2.29 0.72 29.92
C ILE A 125 -3.08 2.00 30.22
N LYS A 126 -4.07 1.93 31.11
CA LYS A 126 -4.82 3.11 31.55
C LYS A 126 -3.91 4.15 32.20
N GLN A 127 -3.00 3.73 33.08
CA GLN A 127 -2.05 4.63 33.72
C GLN A 127 -1.14 5.33 32.70
N LEU A 128 -0.65 4.61 31.69
CA LEU A 128 0.15 5.19 30.61
C LEU A 128 -0.61 6.28 29.84
N ILE A 129 -1.90 6.06 29.56
CA ILE A 129 -2.76 7.04 28.89
C ILE A 129 -2.98 8.26 29.79
N ASP A 130 -3.29 8.03 31.07
CA ASP A 130 -3.50 9.09 32.05
C ASP A 130 -2.23 9.95 32.22
N ASP A 131 -1.04 9.33 32.21
CA ASP A 131 0.24 10.03 32.28
C ASP A 131 0.49 10.93 31.05
N ILE A 132 0.14 10.47 29.85
CA ILE A 132 0.21 11.29 28.63
C ILE A 132 -0.72 12.50 28.77
N PHE A 133 -1.95 12.28 29.24
CA PHE A 133 -2.91 13.35 29.44
C PHE A 133 -2.39 14.39 30.45
N GLN A 134 -1.87 13.96 31.59
CA GLN A 134 -1.31 14.86 32.60
C GLN A 134 -0.12 15.67 32.09
N LYS A 135 0.77 15.05 31.30
CA LYS A 135 1.89 15.77 30.65
C LYS A 135 1.36 16.85 29.71
N MET A 136 0.37 16.54 28.87
CA MET A 136 -0.24 17.51 27.97
C MET A 136 -0.87 18.70 28.71
N THR A 137 -1.63 18.44 29.79
CA THR A 137 -2.25 19.49 30.60
C THR A 137 -1.22 20.38 31.29
N LYS A 138 -0.14 19.80 31.82
CA LYS A 138 0.95 20.56 32.44
C LYS A 138 1.63 21.50 31.45
N GLU A 139 1.93 21.03 30.25
CA GLU A 139 2.55 21.87 29.22
C GLU A 139 1.60 22.98 28.75
N MET A 140 0.31 22.69 28.55
CA MET A 140 -0.67 23.73 28.18
C MET A 140 -0.77 24.84 29.24
N ASN A 141 -0.71 24.49 30.52
CA ASN A 141 -0.76 25.46 31.61
C ASN A 141 0.51 26.33 31.71
N LYS A 142 1.67 25.84 31.24
CA LYS A 142 2.91 26.64 31.17
C LYS A 142 2.90 27.67 30.05
N THR A 143 2.21 27.39 28.95
CA THR A 143 2.18 28.28 27.77
C THR A 143 1.16 29.41 27.88
N VAL A 144 0.29 29.37 28.88
CA VAL A 144 -0.79 30.37 29.13
C VAL A 144 -0.39 31.41 30.19
N LEU A 145 0.74 31.21 30.89
CA LEU A 145 1.37 32.17 31.80
C LEU A 145 2.56 32.85 31.12
#